data_AF-A0A239K7Y0-F1
#
_entry.id   AF-A0A239K7Y0-F1
#
_cell.length_a   1.000
_cell.length_b   1.000
_cell.length_c   1.000
_cell.angle_alpha   90.00
_cell.angle_beta   90.00
_cell.angle_gamma   90.00
#
_symmetry.space_group_name_H-M   'P 1'
#
loop_
_entity.id
_entity.type
_entity.pdbx_description
1 polymer ?
#
loop_
_entity_poly.entity_id
_entity_poly.type
_entity_poly.pdbx_seq_one_letter_code
_entity_poly.pdbx_strand_id
1 'polypeptide(L)' 'MNIEPSDLLRTLRSASFNDEAAAELLLELGRLAPTADLAYRILDVASHMSCDAKALERIYQAMATQQLVLVPTRR' A
#
# COMPACT_ATOMS: atom_id res chain seq x y z
N MET A 1 -11.16 -19.60 7.98
CA MET A 1 -10.05 -19.83 7.03
C MET A 1 -8.78 -19.54 7.81
N ASN A 2 -8.00 -20.56 8.17
CA ASN A 2 -6.71 -20.33 8.85
C ASN A 2 -5.74 -19.85 7.78
N ILE A 3 -5.32 -18.58 7.87
CA ILE A 3 -4.25 -18.05 7.02
C ILE A 3 -2.94 -18.40 7.72
N GLU A 4 -2.11 -19.19 7.08
CA GLU A 4 -0.78 -19.49 7.61
C GLU A 4 0.04 -18.19 7.72
N PRO A 5 0.82 -17.98 8.79
CA PRO A 5 1.58 -16.75 8.97
C PRO A 5 2.50 -16.41 7.80
N SER A 6 3.06 -17.42 7.13
CA SER A 6 3.87 -17.27 5.92
C SER A 6 3.08 -16.74 4.72
N ASP A 7 1.84 -17.19 4.54
CA ASP A 7 0.94 -16.71 3.49
C ASP A 7 0.49 -15.28 3.74
N LEU A 8 0.28 -14.90 5.01
CA LEU A 8 -0.03 -13.53 5.38
C LEU A 8 1.15 -12.59 5.09
N LEU A 9 2.36 -12.95 5.49
CA LEU A 9 3.57 -12.17 5.21
C LEU A 9 3.82 -12.02 3.70
N ARG A 10 3.62 -13.11 2.94
CA ARG A 10 3.69 -13.07 1.48
C ARG A 10 2.67 -12.11 0.89
N THR A 11 1.42 -12.18 1.34
CA THR A 11 0.33 -11.30 0.90
C THR A 11 0.64 -9.83 1.18
N LEU A 12 1.08 -9.51 2.41
CA LEU A 12 1.45 -8.15 2.79
C LEU A 12 2.56 -7.58 1.91
N ARG A 13 3.64 -8.36 1.71
CA ARG A 13 4.76 -7.94 0.87
C ARG A 13 4.35 -7.74 -0.58
N SER A 14 3.55 -8.66 -1.14
CA SER A 14 3.05 -8.53 -2.51
C SER A 14 2.11 -7.34 -2.67
N ALA A 15 1.21 -7.09 -1.72
CA ALA A 15 0.31 -5.94 -1.74
C ALA A 15 1.08 -4.62 -1.68
N SER A 16 2.03 -4.50 -0.75
CA SER A 16 2.92 -3.33 -0.65
C SER A 16 3.62 -3.01 -1.98
N PHE A 17 4.22 -4.02 -2.60
CA PHE A 17 4.93 -3.86 -3.87
C PHE A 17 3.98 -3.45 -5.01
N ASN A 18 2.80 -4.06 -5.08
CA ASN A 18 1.82 -3.74 -6.12
C ASN A 18 1.29 -2.32 -5.99
N ASP A 19 1.03 -1.86 -4.76
CA ASP A 19 0.55 -0.50 -4.52
C ASP A 19 1.62 0.55 -4.89
N GLU A 20 2.89 0.27 -4.59
CA GLU A 20 4.01 1.12 -5.01
C GLU A 20 4.13 1.18 -6.54
N ALA A 21 4.15 0.03 -7.21
CA ALA A 21 4.26 -0.04 -8.67
C ALA A 21 3.06 0.63 -9.38
N ALA A 22 1.86 0.47 -8.85
CA ALA A 22 0.67 1.12 -9.39
C ALA A 22 0.67 2.63 -9.14
N ALA A 23 1.17 3.10 -7.99
CA ALA A 23 1.37 4.52 -7.73
C ALA A 23 2.34 5.14 -8.75
N GLU A 24 3.48 4.49 -9.01
CA GLU A 24 4.45 4.96 -10.01
C GLU A 24 3.85 5.01 -11.43
N LEU A 25 3.13 3.96 -11.83
CA LEU A 25 2.44 3.94 -13.12
C LEU A 25 1.42 5.07 -13.25
N LEU A 26 0.65 5.34 -12.20
CA LEU A 26 -0.31 6.45 -12.18
C LEU A 26 0.40 7.80 -12.32
N LEU A 27 1.55 8.02 -11.68
CA LEU A 27 2.32 9.26 -11.85
C LEU A 27 2.77 9.48 -13.29
N GLU A 28 3.20 8.41 -13.98
CA GLU A 28 3.58 8.47 -15.40
C GLU A 28 2.37 8.74 -16.30
N LEU A 29 1.24 8.07 -16.05
CA LEU A 29 0.00 8.29 -16.80
C LEU A 29 -0.62 9.68 -16.52
N GLY A 30 -0.45 10.22 -15.32
CA GLY A 30 -0.94 11.54 -14.93
C GLY A 30 -0.34 12.67 -15.79
N ARG A 31 0.87 12.48 -16.32
CA ARG A 31 1.51 13.41 -17.28
C ARG A 31 0.78 13.46 -18.63
N LEU A 32 0.03 12.41 -18.96
CA LEU A 32 -0.72 12.27 -20.21
C LEU A 32 -2.22 12.55 -20.01
N ALA A 33 -2.63 13.03 -18.83
CA ALA A 33 -4.03 13.25 -18.53
C ALA A 33 -4.63 14.34 -19.44
N PRO A 34 -5.80 14.09 -20.06
CA PRO A 34 -6.43 15.02 -21.01
C PRO A 34 -6.99 16.28 -20.35
N THR A 35 -7.13 16.30 -19.02
CA THR A 35 -7.64 17.44 -18.25
C THR A 35 -6.86 17.60 -16.95
N ALA A 36 -6.79 18.84 -16.46
CA ALA A 36 -6.17 19.12 -15.16
C ALA A 36 -6.89 18.42 -14.00
N ASP A 37 -8.23 18.35 -14.04
CA ASP A 37 -9.02 17.64 -13.03
C ASP A 37 -8.62 16.16 -12.93
N LEU A 38 -8.54 15.47 -14.07
CA LEU A 38 -8.12 14.07 -14.09
C LEU A 38 -6.66 13.92 -13.65
N ALA A 39 -5.77 14.85 -14.03
CA ALA A 39 -4.39 14.85 -13.57
C ALA A 39 -4.30 14.94 -12.04
N TYR A 40 -5.04 15.87 -11.42
CA TYR A 40 -5.06 16.02 -9.96
C TYR A 40 -5.63 14.78 -9.26
N ARG A 41 -6.70 14.19 -9.81
CA ARG A 41 -7.26 12.94 -9.27
C ARG A 41 -6.28 11.78 -9.35
N ILE A 42 -5.53 11.66 -10.44
CA ILE A 42 -4.50 10.63 -10.60
C ILE A 42 -3.37 10.85 -9.57
N LEU A 43 -2.91 12.09 -9.37
CA LEU A 43 -1.90 12.43 -8.37
C LEU A 43 -2.37 12.09 -6.95
N ASP A 44 -3.62 12.39 -6.62
CA ASP A 44 -4.23 12.08 -5.32
C ASP A 44 -4.25 10.57 -5.06
N VAL A 45 -4.75 9.78 -6.02
CA VAL A 45 -4.78 8.31 -5.93
C VAL A 45 -3.36 7.74 -5.79
N ALA A 46 -2.41 8.19 -6.61
CA ALA A 46 -1.01 7.74 -6.53
C ALA A 46 -0.39 8.04 -5.16
N SER A 47 -0.68 9.22 -4.58
CA SER A 47 -0.22 9.58 -3.24
C SER A 47 -0.78 8.64 -2.17
N HIS A 48 -2.07 8.36 -2.21
CA HIS A 48 -2.72 7.42 -1.30
C HIS A 48 -2.12 6.01 -1.41
N MET A 49 -1.95 5.50 -2.63
CA MET A 49 -1.34 4.18 -2.86
C MET A 49 0.10 4.10 -2.36
N SER A 50 0.91 5.16 -2.54
CA SER A 50 2.27 5.20 -1.98
C SER A 50 2.27 5.19 -0.45
N CYS A 51 1.31 5.85 0.19
CA CYS A 51 1.13 5.80 1.64
C CYS A 51 0.73 4.40 2.11
N ASP A 52 -0.19 3.74 1.41
CA ASP A 52 -0.67 2.40 1.74
C ASP A 52 0.44 1.36 1.56
N ALA A 53 1.21 1.44 0.48
CA ALA A 53 2.41 0.63 0.27
C ALA A 53 3.38 0.72 1.46
N LYS A 54 3.73 1.94 1.87
CA LYS A 54 4.63 2.16 3.03
C LYS A 54 4.03 1.64 4.33
N ALA A 55 2.71 1.73 4.52
CA ALA A 55 2.05 1.20 5.69
C ALA A 55 2.10 -0.34 5.70
N LEU A 56 1.81 -0.98 4.58
CA LEU A 56 1.88 -2.44 4.42
C LEU A 56 3.31 -2.97 4.61
N GLU A 57 4.32 -2.30 4.07
CA GLU A 57 5.73 -2.67 4.29
C GLU A 57 6.11 -2.57 5.77
N ARG A 58 5.67 -1.51 6.47
CA ARG A 58 5.91 -1.39 7.93
C ARG A 58 5.23 -2.49 8.72
N ILE A 59 4.01 -2.87 8.35
CA ILE A 59 3.30 -4.00 8.96
C ILE A 59 4.04 -5.30 8.68
N TYR A 60 4.47 -5.54 7.44
CA TYR A 60 5.27 -6.69 7.06
C TYR A 60 6.55 -6.79 7.89
N GLN A 61 7.30 -5.70 8.01
CA GLN A 61 8.52 -5.65 8.82
C GLN A 61 8.23 -5.95 10.29
N ALA A 62 7.22 -5.30 10.89
CA ALA A 62 6.83 -5.53 12.28
C ALA A 62 6.37 -6.97 12.53
N MET A 63 5.69 -7.60 11.57
CA MET A 63 5.32 -9.01 11.67
C MET A 63 6.51 -9.95 11.54
N ALA A 64 7.40 -9.69 10.57
CA ALA A 64 8.60 -10.47 10.35
C ALA A 64 9.58 -10.43 11.54
N THR A 65 9.62 -9.30 12.27
CA THR A 65 10.44 -9.12 13.48
C THR A 65 9.70 -9.37 14.79
N GLN A 66 8.42 -9.76 14.75
CA GLN A 66 7.57 -9.96 15.94
C GLN A 66 7.41 -8.72 16.85
N GLN A 67 7.42 -7.52 16.25
CA GLN A 67 7.31 -6.22 16.93
C GLN A 67 5.92 -5.57 16.79
N LEU A 68 4.86 -6.34 16.57
CA LEU A 68 3.51 -5.82 16.47
C LEU A 68 3.05 -5.19 17.80
N VAL A 69 2.70 -3.90 17.77
CA VAL A 69 2.00 -3.24 18.87
C VAL A 69 0.52 -3.57 18.77
N LEU A 70 0.00 -4.31 19.74
CA LEU A 70 -1.44 -4.54 19.87
C LEU A 70 -2.11 -3.26 20.38
N VAL A 71 -2.86 -2.60 19.50
CA VAL A 71 -3.72 -1.48 19.91
C VAL A 71 -5.03 -2.04 20.46
N PRO A 72 -5.45 -1.70 21.70
CA PRO A 72 -6.73 -2.12 22.23
C PRO A 72 -7.86 -1.62 21.32
N THR A 73 -8.64 -2.53 20.77
CA THR A 73 -9.90 -2.18 20.11
C THR A 73 -10.90 -1.81 21.19
N ARG A 74 -11.25 -0.52 21.29
CA ARG A 74 -12.45 -0.11 22.05
C ARG A 74 -13.65 -0.70 21.31
N ARG A 75 -14.17 -1.82 21.80
CA ARG A 75 -15.51 -2.31 21.46
C ARG A 75 -16.54 -1.51 22.23
#